data_AF-A0A1H8D089-F1
#
_entry.id   AF-A0A1H8D089-F1
#
_cell.length_a   1.000
_cell.length_b   1.000
_cell.length_c   1.000
_cell.angle_alpha   90.00
_cell.angle_beta   90.00
_cell.angle_gamma   90.00
#
_symmetry.space_group_name_H-M   'P 1'
#
loop_
_entity.id
_entity.type
_entity.pdbx_description
1 polymer ?
#
loop_
_entity_poly.entity_id
_entity_poly.type
_entity_poly.pdbx_seq_one_letter_code
_entity_poly.pdbx_strand_id
1 'polypeptide(L)'
;MSKINGKPLDKELEELLKSIGEFIRRERKILGYSSAETFGNKIDIDSATMRKYESGSLNISLKILLKIFRGLNKTKEEIFSTIITGTPPEPAAGGFVLSPAQEEQVKGQVKKALGKSISQALSPADTNRLYLMLTYCHNARLRKSALRDKFGLSKYTVNFNKLLKLTLDAGWISMTNPASPHDKDQRYFTTVKGVAVIKL
;
A
#
# COMPACT_ATOMS: atom_id res chain seq x y z
N MET A 1 -23.29 -18.52 20.43
CA MET A 1 -22.24 -18.03 19.50
C MET A 1 -22.60 -16.62 19.09
N SER A 2 -21.72 -15.65 19.36
CA SER A 2 -21.92 -14.25 18.97
C SER A 2 -21.81 -14.14 17.44
N LYS A 3 -22.76 -13.44 16.81
CA LYS A 3 -22.77 -13.16 15.36
C LYS A 3 -22.72 -11.65 15.17
N ILE A 4 -21.81 -11.18 14.34
CA ILE A 4 -21.79 -9.81 13.82
C ILE A 4 -21.91 -9.94 12.29
N ASN A 5 -22.85 -9.23 11.67
CA ASN A 5 -23.12 -9.30 10.21
C ASN A 5 -23.36 -10.72 9.62
N GLY A 6 -23.86 -11.65 10.43
CA GLY A 6 -24.27 -12.99 9.95
C GLY A 6 -23.13 -14.01 9.78
N LYS A 7 -21.86 -13.62 9.92
CA LYS A 7 -20.73 -14.55 10.03
C LYS A 7 -20.49 -14.93 11.51
N PRO A 8 -20.10 -16.19 11.80
CA PRO A 8 -19.63 -16.57 13.14
C PRO A 8 -18.35 -15.80 13.47
N LEU A 9 -18.27 -15.21 14.67
CA LEU A 9 -17.09 -14.48 15.15
C LEU A 9 -15.79 -15.28 14.99
N ASP A 10 -15.85 -16.59 15.23
CA ASP A 10 -14.69 -17.50 15.12
C ASP A 10 -14.15 -17.57 13.69
N LYS A 11 -15.04 -17.52 12.68
CA LYS A 11 -14.64 -17.55 11.26
C LYS A 11 -13.97 -16.25 10.84
N GLU A 12 -14.48 -15.11 11.30
CA GLU A 12 -13.85 -13.80 11.05
C GLU A 12 -12.48 -13.69 11.73
N LEU A 13 -12.37 -14.24 12.95
CA LEU A 13 -11.10 -14.32 13.67
C LEU A 13 -10.09 -15.21 12.93
N GLU A 14 -10.49 -16.37 12.43
CA GLU A 14 -9.65 -17.24 11.61
C GLU A 14 -9.17 -16.56 10.31
N GLU A 15 -10.07 -15.85 9.61
CA GLU A 15 -9.75 -15.07 8.42
C GLU A 15 -8.69 -14.00 8.75
N LEU A 16 -8.87 -13.26 9.86
CA LEU A 16 -7.92 -12.25 10.32
C LEU A 16 -6.56 -12.84 10.68
N LEU A 17 -6.52 -13.94 11.42
CA LEU A 17 -5.27 -14.60 11.82
C LEU A 17 -4.47 -15.10 10.61
N LYS A 18 -5.15 -15.61 9.58
CA LYS A 18 -4.50 -15.98 8.31
C LYS A 18 -3.86 -14.79 7.62
N SER A 19 -4.58 -13.66 7.50
CA SER A 19 -4.02 -12.45 6.88
C SER A 19 -2.80 -11.91 7.64
N ILE A 20 -2.84 -11.91 8.97
CA ILE A 20 -1.71 -11.53 9.82
C ILE A 20 -0.53 -12.49 9.60
N GLY A 21 -0.79 -13.81 9.58
CA GLY A 21 0.24 -14.82 9.35
C GLY A 21 0.94 -14.70 7.99
N GLU A 22 0.17 -14.46 6.93
CA GLU A 22 0.68 -14.22 5.58
C GLU A 22 1.54 -12.97 5.50
N PHE A 23 1.11 -11.89 6.16
CA PHE A 23 1.90 -10.67 6.30
C PHE A 23 3.25 -10.95 6.94
N ILE A 24 3.27 -11.60 8.11
CA ILE A 24 4.49 -11.92 8.84
C ILE A 24 5.46 -12.72 7.96
N ARG A 25 4.94 -13.74 7.27
CA ARG A 25 5.73 -14.59 6.37
C ARG A 25 6.35 -13.78 5.23
N ARG A 26 5.57 -12.88 4.61
CA ARG A 26 6.03 -12.06 3.49
C ARG A 26 7.15 -11.11 3.94
N GLU A 27 6.92 -10.33 4.99
CA GLU A 27 7.90 -9.36 5.49
C GLU A 27 9.18 -10.05 5.97
N ARG A 28 9.05 -11.21 6.62
CA ARG A 28 10.20 -12.03 6.99
C ARG A 28 11.08 -12.37 5.79
N LYS A 29 10.48 -12.83 4.69
CA LYS A 29 11.20 -13.17 3.46
C LYS A 29 11.86 -11.94 2.83
N ILE A 30 11.20 -10.78 2.86
CA ILE A 30 11.75 -9.51 2.37
C ILE A 30 13.02 -9.12 3.15
N LEU A 31 13.08 -9.41 4.46
CA LEU A 31 14.27 -9.19 5.28
C LEU A 31 15.37 -10.27 5.10
N GLY A 32 15.20 -11.21 4.17
CA GLY A 32 16.20 -12.23 3.86
C GLY A 32 16.15 -13.49 4.73
N TYR A 33 15.17 -13.63 5.63
CA TYR A 33 15.00 -14.87 6.39
C TYR A 33 14.24 -15.89 5.53
N SER A 34 14.94 -16.92 5.07
CA SER A 34 14.37 -17.97 4.22
C SER A 34 13.37 -18.87 4.96
N SER A 35 13.52 -19.04 6.28
CA SER A 35 12.68 -19.94 7.09
C SER A 35 12.06 -19.26 8.31
N ALA A 36 10.93 -19.80 8.78
CA ALA A 36 10.32 -19.37 10.04
C ALA A 36 11.24 -19.64 11.26
N GLU A 37 12.12 -20.64 11.15
CA GLU A 37 13.11 -20.98 12.16
C GLU A 37 14.19 -19.92 12.30
N THR A 38 14.81 -19.51 11.19
CA THR A 38 15.88 -18.49 11.21
C THR A 38 15.39 -17.15 11.77
N PHE A 39 14.16 -16.77 11.42
CA PHE A 39 13.54 -15.58 11.98
C PHE A 39 13.08 -15.79 13.44
N GLY A 40 12.47 -16.93 13.75
CA GLY A 40 12.03 -17.27 15.10
C GLY A 40 13.18 -17.20 16.10
N ASN A 41 14.34 -17.77 15.77
CA ASN A 41 15.54 -17.71 16.60
C ASN A 41 15.97 -16.26 16.90
N LYS A 42 15.91 -15.36 15.91
CA LYS A 42 16.25 -13.94 16.11
C LYS A 42 15.33 -13.26 17.12
N ILE A 43 14.05 -13.59 17.08
CA ILE A 43 13.05 -12.98 17.97
C ILE A 43 12.70 -13.87 19.16
N ASP A 44 13.50 -14.90 19.42
CA ASP A 44 13.30 -15.81 20.55
C ASP A 44 11.86 -16.38 20.58
N ILE A 45 11.45 -16.96 19.45
CA ILE A 45 10.20 -17.73 19.27
C ILE A 45 10.58 -19.04 18.59
N ASP A 46 10.14 -20.17 19.13
CA ASP A 46 10.45 -21.47 18.54
C ASP A 46 9.85 -21.62 17.14
N SER A 47 10.53 -22.41 16.30
CA SER A 47 10.19 -22.54 14.89
C SER A 47 8.80 -23.14 14.65
N ALA A 48 8.32 -24.03 15.52
CA ALA A 48 7.01 -24.66 15.39
C ALA A 48 5.89 -23.64 15.67
N THR A 49 6.03 -22.87 16.76
CA THR A 49 5.13 -21.78 17.10
C THR A 49 5.13 -20.70 16.03
N MET A 50 6.30 -20.34 15.49
CA MET A 50 6.40 -19.33 14.44
C MET A 50 5.69 -19.77 13.14
N ARG A 51 5.79 -21.05 12.77
CA ARG A 51 5.00 -21.62 11.64
C ARG A 51 3.49 -21.57 11.89
N LYS A 52 3.05 -21.83 13.13
CA LYS A 52 1.63 -21.74 13.49
C LYS A 52 1.10 -20.32 13.39
N TYR A 53 1.89 -19.33 13.82
CA TYR A 53 1.56 -17.92 13.62
C TYR A 53 1.50 -17.53 12.14
N GLU A 54 2.47 -17.95 11.32
CA GLU A 54 2.45 -17.65 9.88
C GLU A 54 1.32 -18.34 9.10
N SER A 55 0.76 -19.43 9.63
CA SER A 55 -0.38 -20.12 9.04
C SER A 55 -1.74 -19.63 9.56
N GLY A 56 -1.74 -18.76 10.58
CA GLY A 56 -2.95 -18.34 11.27
C GLY A 56 -3.63 -19.46 12.08
N SER A 57 -2.93 -20.58 12.34
CA SER A 57 -3.47 -21.74 13.07
C SER A 57 -3.38 -21.64 14.59
N LEU A 58 -2.71 -20.60 15.09
CA LEU A 58 -2.57 -20.32 16.52
C LEU A 58 -2.87 -18.85 16.80
N ASN A 59 -3.68 -18.62 17.83
CA ASN A 59 -3.96 -17.28 18.33
C ASN A 59 -2.67 -16.57 18.74
N ILE A 60 -2.53 -15.31 18.31
CA ILE A 60 -1.37 -14.49 18.61
C ILE A 60 -1.76 -13.47 19.67
N SER A 61 -1.08 -13.47 20.80
CA SER A 61 -1.26 -12.39 21.77
C SER A 61 -0.64 -11.08 21.25
N LEU A 62 -1.20 -9.93 21.65
CA LEU A 62 -0.66 -8.62 21.25
C LEU A 62 0.82 -8.43 21.64
N LYS A 63 1.26 -9.02 22.76
CA LYS A 63 2.66 -8.98 23.20
C LYS A 63 3.58 -9.71 22.21
N ILE A 64 3.19 -10.91 21.79
CA ILE A 64 3.95 -11.70 20.81
C ILE A 64 3.92 -11.04 19.44
N LEU A 65 2.76 -10.53 19.04
CA LEU A 65 2.59 -9.80 17.79
C LEU A 65 3.54 -8.59 17.73
N LEU A 66 3.65 -7.82 18.81
CA LEU A 66 4.60 -6.71 18.91
C LEU A 66 6.08 -7.16 18.87
N LYS A 67 6.42 -8.31 19.49
CA LYS A 67 7.76 -8.92 19.43
C LYS A 67 8.14 -9.26 17.98
N ILE A 68 7.23 -9.92 17.26
CA ILE A 68 7.41 -10.29 15.85
C ILE A 68 7.65 -9.05 14.99
N PHE A 69 6.80 -8.02 15.14
CA PHE A 69 6.91 -6.82 14.32
C PHE A 69 8.17 -5.98 14.59
N ARG A 70 8.63 -5.93 15.85
CA ARG A 70 9.95 -5.36 16.15
C ARG A 70 11.06 -6.13 15.43
N GLY A 71 10.98 -7.45 15.38
CA GLY A 71 11.90 -8.28 14.60
C GLY A 71 11.86 -8.01 13.09
N LEU A 72 10.69 -7.60 12.59
CA LEU A 72 10.46 -7.16 11.21
C LEU A 72 10.85 -5.69 10.95
N ASN A 73 11.42 -4.99 11.93
CA ASN A 73 11.75 -3.56 11.86
C ASN A 73 10.52 -2.68 11.51
N LYS A 74 9.33 -3.04 11.99
CA LYS A 74 8.08 -2.29 11.76
C LYS A 74 7.64 -1.49 12.99
N THR A 75 7.12 -0.28 12.75
CA THR A 75 6.49 0.55 13.80
C THR A 75 5.04 0.13 14.05
N LYS A 76 4.49 0.50 15.22
CA LYS A 76 3.07 0.25 15.54
C LYS A 76 2.13 0.88 14.51
N GLU A 77 2.51 2.00 13.92
CA GLU A 77 1.75 2.66 12.86
C GLU A 77 1.73 1.83 11.56
N GLU A 78 2.87 1.28 11.13
CA GLU A 78 2.95 0.39 9.95
C GLU A 78 2.18 -0.92 10.17
N ILE A 79 2.16 -1.41 11.42
CA ILE A 79 1.41 -2.58 11.84
C ILE A 79 -0.08 -2.34 11.68
N PHE A 80 -0.60 -1.29 12.32
CA PHE A 80 -2.03 -1.02 12.31
C PHE A 80 -2.49 -0.56 10.93
N SER A 81 -1.67 0.18 10.17
CA SER A 81 -2.02 0.46 8.78
C SER A 81 -2.19 -0.83 8.01
N THR A 82 -1.21 -1.74 8.02
CA THR A 82 -1.27 -2.96 7.21
C THR A 82 -2.42 -3.88 7.62
N ILE A 83 -2.68 -4.01 8.93
CA ILE A 83 -3.77 -4.85 9.46
C ILE A 83 -5.15 -4.23 9.17
N ILE A 84 -5.30 -2.91 9.26
CA ILE A 84 -6.60 -2.23 9.08
C ILE A 84 -6.91 -2.01 7.60
N THR A 85 -5.93 -1.66 6.78
CA THR A 85 -6.15 -1.26 5.38
C THR A 85 -5.90 -2.38 4.39
N GLY A 86 -5.27 -3.48 4.79
CA GLY A 86 -4.93 -4.60 3.91
C GLY A 86 -3.94 -4.23 2.79
N THR A 87 -3.37 -3.02 2.81
CA THR A 87 -2.43 -2.57 1.79
C THR A 87 -1.00 -2.96 2.17
N PRO A 88 -0.19 -3.44 1.21
CA PRO A 88 1.24 -3.66 1.41
C PRO A 88 1.92 -2.40 1.98
N PRO A 89 3.07 -2.53 2.66
CA PRO A 89 3.87 -1.38 3.03
C PRO A 89 4.06 -0.48 1.81
N GLU A 90 3.89 0.82 2.01
CA GLU A 90 3.95 1.82 0.94
C GLU A 90 5.18 1.55 0.05
N PRO A 91 4.99 1.17 -1.23
CA PRO A 91 6.09 0.73 -2.08
C PRO A 91 7.05 1.89 -2.30
N ALA A 92 8.35 1.67 -2.15
CA ALA A 92 9.33 2.68 -2.51
C ALA A 92 9.30 2.93 -4.03
N ALA A 93 9.43 4.18 -4.47
CA ALA A 93 9.41 4.49 -5.90
C ALA A 93 10.59 3.86 -6.65
N GLY A 94 11.73 3.66 -5.98
CA GLY A 94 12.90 3.01 -6.55
C GLY A 94 12.65 1.51 -6.76
N GLY A 95 12.68 1.06 -8.02
CA GLY A 95 12.58 -0.36 -8.36
C GLY A 95 11.16 -0.95 -8.37
N PHE A 96 10.12 -0.16 -8.07
CA PHE A 96 8.74 -0.62 -8.18
C PHE A 96 8.31 -0.75 -9.64
N VAL A 97 7.75 -1.92 -9.99
CA VAL A 97 7.25 -2.23 -11.33
C VAL A 97 5.91 -2.95 -11.21
N LEU A 98 4.89 -2.43 -11.91
CA LEU A 98 3.61 -3.13 -12.05
C LEU A 98 3.79 -4.39 -12.90
N SER A 99 3.05 -5.44 -12.58
CA SER A 99 2.95 -6.58 -13.50
C SER A 99 2.23 -6.17 -14.80
N PRO A 100 2.43 -6.89 -15.91
CA PRO A 100 1.79 -6.55 -17.19
C PRO A 100 0.26 -6.44 -17.10
N ALA A 101 -0.39 -7.31 -16.31
CA ALA A 101 -1.83 -7.26 -16.10
C ALA A 101 -2.28 -5.99 -15.37
N GLN A 102 -1.53 -5.58 -14.35
CA GLN A 102 -1.82 -4.36 -13.60
C GLN A 102 -1.54 -3.11 -14.43
N GLU A 103 -0.48 -3.11 -15.23
CA GLU A 103 -0.19 -2.02 -16.18
C GLU A 103 -1.34 -1.82 -17.16
N GLU A 104 -1.83 -2.91 -17.77
CA GLU A 104 -2.93 -2.86 -18.74
C GLU A 104 -4.23 -2.39 -18.09
N GLN A 105 -4.51 -2.83 -16.86
CA GLN A 105 -5.66 -2.35 -16.09
C GLN A 105 -5.59 -0.83 -15.84
N VAL A 106 -4.45 -0.31 -15.40
CA VAL A 106 -4.26 1.14 -15.18
C VAL A 106 -4.43 1.90 -16.50
N LYS A 107 -3.81 1.42 -17.60
CA LYS A 107 -3.99 2.00 -18.93
C LYS A 107 -5.45 1.98 -19.40
N GLY A 108 -6.19 0.91 -19.08
CA GLY A 108 -7.63 0.79 -19.31
C GLY A 108 -8.44 1.84 -18.55
N GLN A 109 -8.11 2.10 -17.29
CA GLN A 109 -8.73 3.17 -16.50
C GLN A 109 -8.41 4.56 -17.08
N VAL A 110 -7.17 4.79 -17.51
CA VAL A 110 -6.78 6.05 -18.19
C VAL A 110 -7.57 6.22 -19.47
N LYS A 111 -7.71 5.17 -20.27
CA LYS A 111 -8.50 5.20 -21.51
C LYS A 111 -9.95 5.58 -21.25
N LYS A 112 -10.55 5.04 -20.18
CA LYS A 112 -11.94 5.32 -19.79
C LYS A 112 -12.14 6.75 -19.28
N ALA A 113 -11.18 7.28 -18.52
CA ALA A 113 -11.30 8.61 -17.91
C ALA A 113 -10.86 9.75 -18.85
N LEU A 114 -9.82 9.53 -19.65
CA LEU A 114 -9.10 10.58 -20.40
C LEU A 114 -8.94 10.28 -21.90
N GLY A 115 -9.40 9.12 -22.36
CA GLY A 115 -9.42 8.76 -23.77
C GLY A 115 -8.19 7.96 -24.25
N LYS A 116 -8.33 7.42 -25.46
CA LYS A 116 -7.39 6.46 -26.06
C LYS A 116 -5.99 7.06 -26.31
N SER A 117 -5.92 8.29 -26.78
CA SER A 117 -4.64 8.95 -27.11
C SER A 117 -3.72 9.08 -25.88
N ILE A 118 -4.27 9.53 -24.75
CA ILE A 118 -3.51 9.69 -23.50
C ILE A 118 -3.06 8.33 -22.98
N SER A 119 -3.95 7.33 -22.97
CA SER A 119 -3.63 5.96 -22.55
C SER A 119 -2.48 5.35 -23.35
N GLN A 120 -2.48 5.51 -24.67
CA GLN A 120 -1.43 4.97 -25.56
C GLN A 120 -0.10 5.71 -25.43
N ALA A 121 -0.11 6.98 -25.02
CA ALA A 121 1.10 7.78 -24.83
C ALA A 121 1.82 7.51 -23.49
N LEU A 122 1.20 6.75 -22.56
CA LEU A 122 1.82 6.42 -21.28
C LEU A 122 2.83 5.29 -21.44
N SER A 123 4.08 5.57 -21.08
CA SER A 123 5.10 4.54 -20.93
C SER A 123 4.82 3.65 -19.71
N PRO A 124 5.44 2.46 -19.61
CA PRO A 124 5.37 1.64 -18.39
C PRO A 124 5.82 2.41 -17.14
N ALA A 125 6.89 3.21 -17.26
CA ALA A 125 7.39 4.03 -16.17
C ALA A 125 6.41 5.13 -15.72
N ASP A 126 5.67 5.71 -16.66
CA ASP A 126 4.62 6.70 -16.34
C ASP A 126 3.43 6.04 -15.65
N THR A 127 3.06 4.84 -16.12
CA THR A 127 1.98 4.04 -15.53
C THR A 127 2.31 3.64 -14.09
N ASN A 128 3.55 3.19 -13.84
CA ASN A 128 4.05 2.90 -12.49
C ASN A 128 4.00 4.15 -11.60
N ARG A 129 4.49 5.30 -12.09
CA ARG A 129 4.48 6.55 -11.31
C ARG A 129 3.07 7.01 -10.99
N LEU A 130 2.13 6.88 -11.93
CA LEU A 130 0.73 7.21 -11.73
C LEU A 130 0.13 6.35 -10.60
N TYR A 131 0.32 5.03 -10.67
CA TYR A 131 -0.14 4.11 -9.64
C TYR A 131 0.45 4.45 -8.25
N LEU A 132 1.76 4.69 -8.19
CA LEU A 132 2.43 5.07 -6.94
C LEU A 132 1.91 6.40 -6.39
N MET A 133 1.66 7.39 -7.26
CA MET A 133 1.14 8.69 -6.85
C MET A 133 -0.23 8.56 -6.18
N LEU A 134 -1.12 7.76 -6.77
CA LEU A 134 -2.42 7.42 -6.18
C LEU A 134 -2.27 6.65 -4.87
N THR A 135 -1.31 5.75 -4.77
CA THR A 135 -1.05 4.97 -3.54
C THR A 135 -0.57 5.88 -2.41
N TYR A 136 0.41 6.76 -2.66
CA TYR A 136 0.94 7.68 -1.66
C TYR A 136 -0.11 8.68 -1.16
N CYS A 137 -0.90 9.24 -2.08
CA CYS A 137 -2.00 10.14 -1.74
C CYS A 137 -3.21 9.43 -1.12
N HIS A 138 -3.30 8.09 -1.23
CA HIS A 138 -4.30 7.31 -0.50
C HIS A 138 -3.88 7.08 0.94
N ASN A 139 -2.60 6.79 1.16
CA ASN A 139 -2.04 6.54 2.47
C ASN A 139 -1.99 7.80 3.35
N ALA A 140 -1.80 8.98 2.75
CA ALA A 140 -1.77 10.24 3.49
C ALA A 140 -2.18 11.45 2.64
N ARG A 141 -2.64 12.51 3.31
CA ARG A 141 -2.82 13.84 2.69
C ARG A 141 -1.46 14.54 2.58
N LEU A 142 -0.89 14.54 1.39
CA LEU A 142 0.48 14.99 1.17
C LEU A 142 0.54 16.41 0.59
N ARG A 143 1.50 17.21 1.04
CA ARG A 143 1.93 18.40 0.30
C ARG A 143 2.58 17.97 -1.01
N LYS A 144 2.55 18.83 -2.03
CA LYS A 144 3.18 18.53 -3.34
C LYS A 144 4.68 18.24 -3.21
N SER A 145 5.37 18.93 -2.29
CA SER A 145 6.78 18.68 -1.98
C SER A 145 7.00 17.29 -1.39
N ALA A 146 6.23 16.92 -0.36
CA ALA A 146 6.32 15.59 0.25
C ALA A 146 6.03 14.48 -0.76
N LEU A 147 5.05 14.68 -1.65
CA LEU A 147 4.77 13.73 -2.73
C LEU A 147 5.94 13.62 -3.72
N ARG A 148 6.57 14.74 -4.10
CA ARG A 148 7.79 14.74 -4.93
C ARG A 148 8.92 13.96 -4.25
N ASP A 149 9.12 14.17 -2.95
CA ASP A 149 10.20 13.55 -2.18
C ASP A 149 10.05 12.01 -2.14
N LYS A 150 8.81 11.49 -2.12
CA LYS A 150 8.52 10.04 -2.25
C LYS A 150 9.02 9.43 -3.57
N PHE A 151 9.22 10.23 -4.61
CA PHE A 151 9.82 9.80 -5.88
C PHE A 151 11.34 10.01 -5.94
N GLY A 152 11.98 10.43 -4.83
CA GLY A 152 13.42 10.70 -4.80
C GLY A 152 13.84 11.90 -5.65
N LEU A 153 12.92 12.82 -5.94
CA LEU A 153 13.17 13.96 -6.82
C LEU A 153 13.57 15.20 -6.01
N SER A 154 14.73 15.80 -6.32
CA SER A 154 15.18 17.05 -5.69
C SER A 154 14.39 18.28 -6.17
N LYS A 155 13.82 18.21 -7.38
CA LYS A 155 13.04 19.29 -8.01
C LYS A 155 11.80 18.72 -8.71
N TYR A 156 10.80 19.58 -8.91
CA TYR A 156 9.62 19.20 -9.68
C TYR A 156 10.01 19.05 -11.16
N THR A 157 9.87 17.84 -11.69
CA THR A 157 10.12 17.58 -13.11
C THR A 157 8.86 17.85 -13.94
N VAL A 158 9.04 18.11 -15.24
CA VAL A 158 7.92 18.24 -16.18
C VAL A 158 7.04 16.99 -16.13
N ASN A 159 7.66 15.81 -16.09
CA ASN A 159 6.91 14.55 -16.05
C ASN A 159 6.11 14.39 -14.74
N PHE A 160 6.71 14.72 -13.58
CA PHE A 160 5.99 14.68 -12.29
C PHE A 160 4.75 15.58 -12.32
N ASN A 161 4.90 16.82 -12.79
CA ASN A 161 3.79 17.76 -12.88
C ASN A 161 2.72 17.31 -13.89
N LYS A 162 3.15 16.76 -15.03
CA LYS A 162 2.25 16.21 -16.06
C LYS A 162 1.39 15.09 -15.50
N LEU A 163 1.98 14.12 -14.80
CA LEU A 163 1.24 13.00 -14.22
C LEU A 163 0.33 13.43 -13.07
N LEU A 164 0.78 14.35 -12.21
CA LEU A 164 -0.08 14.91 -11.16
C LEU A 164 -1.29 15.61 -11.77
N LYS A 165 -1.08 16.44 -12.80
CA LYS A 165 -2.18 17.09 -13.53
C LYS A 165 -3.15 16.06 -14.12
N LEU A 166 -2.62 15.02 -14.77
CA LEU A 166 -3.43 13.94 -15.33
C LEU A 166 -4.34 13.29 -14.27
N THR A 167 -3.80 13.01 -13.07
CA THR A 167 -4.61 12.44 -11.97
C THR A 167 -5.65 13.40 -11.40
N LEU A 168 -5.40 14.71 -11.44
CA LEU A 168 -6.36 15.76 -11.05
C LEU A 168 -7.47 15.88 -12.10
N ASP A 169 -7.12 15.93 -13.38
CA ASP A 169 -8.06 16.04 -14.50
C ASP A 169 -9.00 14.81 -14.56
N ALA A 170 -8.48 13.62 -14.23
CA ALA A 170 -9.28 12.40 -14.10
C ALA A 170 -10.15 12.34 -12.81
N GLY A 171 -9.98 13.28 -11.89
CA GLY A 171 -10.64 13.29 -10.59
C GLY A 171 -10.20 12.15 -9.66
N TRP A 172 -9.03 11.55 -9.89
CA TRP A 172 -8.48 10.47 -9.07
C TRP A 172 -7.72 11.00 -7.86
N ILE A 173 -7.10 12.16 -7.99
CA ILE A 173 -6.58 12.96 -6.89
C ILE A 173 -7.42 14.23 -6.76
N SER A 174 -7.61 14.69 -5.53
CA SER A 174 -8.21 15.99 -5.24
C SER A 174 -7.33 16.81 -4.30
N MET A 175 -7.64 18.10 -4.26
CA MET A 175 -6.99 19.13 -3.49
C MET A 175 -7.83 19.43 -2.23
N THR A 176 -7.18 19.68 -1.09
CA THR A 176 -7.87 20.16 0.11
C THR A 176 -8.53 21.53 -0.07
N ASN A 177 -7.85 22.45 -0.77
CA ASN A 177 -8.32 23.82 -1.02
C ASN A 177 -8.48 24.09 -2.54
N PRO A 178 -9.43 23.46 -3.25
CA PRO A 178 -9.51 23.52 -4.70
C PRO A 178 -9.77 24.93 -5.25
N ALA A 179 -10.42 25.81 -4.47
CA ALA A 179 -10.64 27.22 -4.83
C ALA A 179 -9.35 28.07 -4.75
N SER A 180 -8.30 27.57 -4.11
CA SER A 180 -7.02 28.26 -3.98
C SER A 180 -5.85 27.28 -4.20
N PRO A 181 -5.57 26.88 -5.46
CA PRO A 181 -4.58 25.84 -5.78
C PRO A 181 -3.14 26.14 -5.32
N HIS A 182 -2.83 27.40 -5.03
CA HIS A 182 -1.53 27.88 -4.56
C HIS A 182 -1.48 28.12 -3.05
N ASP A 183 -2.51 27.67 -2.31
CA ASP A 183 -2.54 27.77 -0.86
C ASP A 183 -1.32 27.06 -0.22
N LYS A 184 -0.70 27.70 0.79
CA LYS A 184 0.51 27.19 1.45
C LYS A 184 0.30 25.85 2.17
N ASP A 185 -0.95 25.56 2.55
CA ASP A 185 -1.37 24.36 3.23
C ASP A 185 -2.10 23.38 2.30
N GLN A 186 -2.04 23.63 0.99
CA GLN A 186 -2.57 22.76 -0.05
C GLN A 186 -1.99 21.34 0.06
N ARG A 187 -2.89 20.36 0.21
CA ARG A 187 -2.57 18.94 0.22
C ARG A 187 -3.35 18.19 -0.85
N TYR A 188 -2.83 17.04 -1.24
CA TYR A 188 -3.35 16.16 -2.28
C TYR A 188 -3.73 14.83 -1.64
N PHE A 189 -4.87 14.29 -2.05
CA PHE A 189 -5.37 13.01 -1.55
C PHE A 189 -6.11 12.25 -2.65
N THR A 190 -6.06 10.92 -2.58
CA THR A 190 -6.72 10.04 -3.54
C THR A 190 -8.21 9.96 -3.23
N THR A 191 -9.04 10.16 -4.26
CA THR A 191 -10.52 10.11 -4.15
C THR A 191 -11.02 8.67 -4.22
N VAL A 192 -12.31 8.45 -3.95
CA VAL A 192 -12.94 7.13 -4.14
C VAL A 192 -12.76 6.61 -5.58
N LYS A 193 -12.81 7.49 -6.58
CA LYS A 193 -12.55 7.14 -7.98
C LYS A 193 -11.09 6.70 -8.18
N GLY A 194 -10.14 7.39 -7.57
CA GLY A 194 -8.72 7.02 -7.62
C GLY A 194 -8.43 5.70 -6.89
N VAL A 195 -9.13 5.42 -5.79
CA VAL A 195 -9.01 4.15 -5.07
C VAL A 195 -9.39 2.95 -5.95
N ALA A 196 -10.40 3.09 -6.81
CA ALA A 196 -10.79 2.04 -7.76
C ALA A 196 -9.71 1.71 -8.80
N VAL A 197 -8.75 2.62 -9.02
CA VAL A 197 -7.60 2.39 -9.93
C VAL A 197 -6.49 1.59 -9.23
N ILE A 198 -6.30 1.79 -7.92
CA ILE A 198 -5.25 1.11 -7.14
C ILE A 198 -5.70 -0.19 -6.49
N LYS A 199 -7.01 -0.46 -6.40
CA LYS A 199 -7.55 -1.78 -6.06
C LYS A 199 -7.33 -2.71 -7.25
N LEU A 200 -6.12 -3.27 -7.29
CA LEU A 200 -5.68 -4.31 -8.22
C LEU A 200 -6.14 -5.67 -7.70
#